data_AF-A0A2N2AXH8-F1
#
_entry.id   AF-A0A2N2AXH8-F1
#
_cell.length_a   1.000
_cell.length_b   1.000
_cell.length_c   1.000
_cell.angle_alpha   90.00
_cell.angle_beta   90.00
_cell.angle_gamma   90.00
#
_symmetry.space_group_name_H-M   'P 1'
#
loop_
_entity.id
_entity.type
_entity.pdbx_description
1 polymer ?
#
loop_
_entity_poly.entity_id
_entity_poly.type
_entity_poly.pdbx_seq_one_letter_code
_entity_poly.pdbx_strand_id
1 'polypeptide(L)' 'MMIFIWVLLGFGIYYLLTNRENVNEKINHKTTAEDTLKQRYVHGEIDEETYIKMLKTIRG' A
#
# COMPACT_ATOMS: atom_id res chain seq x y z
N MET A 1 22.77 10.67 -33.04
CA MET A 1 22.36 9.52 -32.22
C MET A 1 22.83 9.53 -30.75
N MET A 2 23.63 10.51 -30.28
CA MET A 2 23.99 10.59 -28.85
C MET A 2 23.07 11.53 -28.05
N ILE A 3 22.59 12.61 -28.67
CA ILE A 3 21.77 13.64 -28.00
C ILE A 3 20.37 13.16 -27.60
N PHE A 4 19.77 12.26 -28.38
CA PHE A 4 18.44 11.72 -28.09
C PHE A 4 18.42 10.89 -26.80
N ILE A 5 19.53 10.22 -26.49
CA ILE A 5 19.69 9.43 -25.26
C ILE A 5 19.68 10.37 -24.05
N TRP A 6 20.39 11.50 -24.13
CA TRP A 6 20.40 12.51 -23.07
C TRP A 6 19.04 13.18 -22.87
N VAL A 7 18.31 13.45 -23.96
CA VAL A 7 16.94 14.02 -23.89
C VAL A 7 15.98 13.02 -23.24
N LEU A 8 16.03 11.74 -23.63
CA LEU A 8 15.22 10.68 -23.02
C LEU A 8 15.56 10.46 -21.55
N LEU A 9 16.84 10.51 -21.18
CA LEU A 9 17.29 10.40 -19.78
C LEU A 9 16.80 11.59 -18.95
N GLY A 10 16.96 12.82 -19.44
CA GLY A 10 16.48 14.02 -18.76
C GLY A 10 14.96 14.01 -18.57
N PHE A 11 14.21 13.64 -19.61
CA PHE A 11 12.75 13.53 -19.55
C PHE A 11 12.29 12.39 -18.61
N GLY A 12 12.98 11.25 -18.65
CA GLY A 12 12.71 10.13 -17.74
C GLY A 12 12.93 10.49 -16.28
N ILE A 13 14.03 11.17 -15.96
CA ILE A 13 14.32 11.65 -14.59
C ILE A 13 13.31 12.71 -14.16
N TYR A 14 12.96 13.67 -15.04
CA TYR A 14 11.97 14.70 -14.77
C TYR A 14 10.60 14.09 -14.44
N TYR A 15 10.12 13.15 -15.27
CA TYR A 15 8.85 12.46 -15.03
C TYR A 15 8.85 11.67 -13.72
N LEU A 16 9.96 11.01 -13.39
CA LEU A 16 10.10 10.24 -12.15
C LEU A 16 10.11 11.14 -10.91
N LEU A 17 10.74 12.32 -10.97
CA LEU A 17 10.71 13.30 -9.90
C LEU A 17 9.31 13.91 -9.71
N THR A 18 8.61 14.26 -10.79
CA THR A 18 7.25 14.80 -10.73
C THR A 18 6.23 13.78 -10.22
N ASN A 19 6.37 12.49 -10.57
CA ASN A 19 5.47 11.45 -10.05
C ASN A 19 5.78 11.04 -8.60
N ARG A 20 6.95 11.35 -8.04
CA ARG A 20 7.33 10.95 -6.67
C ARG A 20 6.47 11.60 -5.57
N GLU A 21 5.88 12.76 -5.82
CA GLU A 21 4.90 13.34 -4.88
C GLU A 21 3.65 12.46 -4.73
N ASN A 22 3.26 11.72 -5.78
CA ASN A 22 2.09 10.82 -5.75
C ASN A 22 2.41 9.38 -5.34
N VAL A 23 3.69 8.99 -5.27
CA VAL A 23 4.10 7.61 -4.92
C VAL A 23 4.24 7.42 -3.41
N ASN A 24 4.40 8.49 -2.64
CA ASN A 24 4.49 8.41 -1.18
C ASN A 24 3.14 8.20 -0.46
N GLU A 25 2.00 8.32 -1.14
CA GLU A 25 0.69 8.10 -0.50
C GLU A 25 0.34 6.62 -0.27
N LYS A 26 1.06 5.66 -0.88
CA LYS A 26 0.82 4.23 -0.64
C LYS A 26 1.63 3.60 0.50
N ILE A 27 2.50 4.37 1.17
CA ILE A 27 3.35 3.86 2.27
C ILE A 27 2.89 4.41 3.63
N ASN A 28 1.61 4.74 3.77
CA ASN A 28 0.96 4.79 5.08
C ASN A 28 0.20 3.47 5.31
N HIS A 29 0.92 2.35 5.30
CA HIS A 29 0.45 1.14 5.96
C HIS A 29 0.48 1.37 7.48
N LYS A 30 -0.42 2.22 8.00
CA LYS A 30 -0.94 2.01 9.34
C LYS A 30 -1.76 0.74 9.24
N THR A 31 -1.12 -0.41 9.47
CA THR A 31 -1.82 -1.68 9.56
C THR A 31 -2.81 -1.53 10.69
N THR A 32 -4.08 -1.32 10.34
CA THR A 32 -5.13 -1.14 11.34
C THR A 32 -5.35 -2.49 12.02
N ALA A 33 -5.85 -2.49 13.25
CA ALA A 33 -6.22 -3.74 13.93
C ALA A 33 -7.16 -4.60 13.04
N GLU A 34 -8.01 -3.95 12.24
CA GLU A 34 -8.88 -4.61 11.24
C GLU A 34 -8.11 -5.32 10.12
N ASP A 35 -7.05 -4.72 9.56
CA ASP A 35 -6.22 -5.34 8.52
C ASP A 35 -5.50 -6.59 9.04
N THR A 36 -5.00 -6.51 10.28
CA THR A 36 -4.36 -7.67 10.94
C THR A 36 -5.38 -8.77 11.20
N LEU A 37 -6.57 -8.41 11.68
CA LEU A 37 -7.65 -9.37 11.92
C LEU A 37 -8.11 -10.05 10.62
N LYS A 38 -8.24 -9.28 9.53
CA LYS A 38 -8.61 -9.78 8.21
C LYS A 38 -7.55 -10.73 7.66
N GLN A 39 -6.27 -10.43 7.82
CA GLN A 39 -5.21 -11.34 7.41
C GLN A 39 -5.32 -12.69 8.14
N ARG A 40 -5.53 -12.68 9.45
CA ARG A 40 -5.66 -13.93 10.23
C ARG A 40 -6.82 -14.79 9.78
N TYR A 41 -7.95 -14.16 9.44
CA TYR A 41 -9.12 -14.88 8.91
C TYR A 41 -8.83 -15.50 7.53
N VAL A 42 -8.21 -14.76 6.62
CA VAL A 42 -7.86 -15.26 5.27
C VAL A 42 -6.83 -16.40 5.33
N HIS A 43 -5.90 -16.35 6.28
CA HIS A 43 -4.95 -17.43 6.52
C HIS A 43 -5.56 -18.64 7.25
N GLY A 44 -6.83 -18.55 7.70
CA GLY A 44 -7.51 -19.63 8.43
C GLY A 44 -7.02 -19.79 9.88
N GLU A 45 -6.34 -18.79 10.43
CA GLU A 45 -5.88 -18.81 11.84
C GLU A 45 -7.01 -18.56 12.82
N ILE A 46 -8.11 -17.95 12.35
CA ILE A 46 -9.33 -17.69 13.14
C ILE A 46 -10.56 -18.07 12.33
N ASP A 47 -11.59 -18.53 13.03
CA ASP A 47 -12.91 -18.80 12.48
C ASP A 47 -13.73 -17.51 12.28
N GLU A 48 -14.85 -17.64 11.56
CA GLU A 48 -15.74 -16.52 11.24
C GLU A 48 -16.40 -15.91 12.48
N GLU A 49 -16.79 -16.71 13.48
CA GLU A 49 -17.38 -16.18 14.72
C GLU A 49 -16.37 -15.33 15.49
N THR A 50 -15.14 -15.82 15.62
CA THR A 50 -14.03 -15.11 16.26
C THR A 50 -13.69 -13.82 15.51
N TYR A 51 -13.68 -13.86 14.17
CA TYR A 51 -13.48 -12.67 13.34
C TYR A 51 -14.56 -11.61 13.59
N ILE A 52 -15.84 -12.00 13.56
CA ILE A 52 -16.96 -11.06 13.77
C ILE A 52 -16.92 -10.45 15.17
N LYS A 53 -16.61 -11.25 16.20
CA LYS A 53 -16.52 -10.79 17.58
C LYS A 53 -15.41 -9.76 17.76
N MET A 54 -14.21 -10.05 17.25
CA MET A 54 -13.08 -9.11 17.34
C MET A 54 -13.31 -7.87 16.49
N LEU A 55 -13.92 -7.99 15.32
CA LEU A 55 -14.25 -6.85 14.46
C LEU A 55 -15.21 -5.89 15.17
N LYS A 56 -16.22 -6.41 15.89
CA LYS A 56 -17.11 -5.60 16.73
C LYS A 56 -16.35 -4.90 17.84
N THR A 57 -15.47 -5.61 18.55
CA THR A 57 -14.64 -5.01 19.61
C THR A 57 -13.73 -3.90 19.09
N ILE A 58 -13.17 -4.04 17.89
CA ILE A 58 -12.31 -3.03 17.28
C ILE A 58 -13.13 -1.81 16.82
N ARG A 59 -14.37 -2.01 16.37
CA ARG A 59 -15.24 -0.94 15.86
C ARG A 59 -15.99 -0.15 16.94
N GLY A 60 -16.15 -0.72 18.14
CA GLY A 60 -16.88 -0.11 19.26
C GLY A 60 -18.36 -0.43 19.22
#